data_AF-A0A024GSS4-F1
#
_entry.id   AF-A0A024GSS4-F1
#
_cell.length_a   1.000
_cell.length_b   1.000
_cell.length_c   1.000
_cell.angle_alpha   90.00
_cell.angle_beta   90.00
_cell.angle_gamma   90.00
#
_symmetry.space_group_name_H-M   'P 1'
#
loop_
_entity.id
_entity.type
_entity.pdbx_description
1 polymer ?
#
loop_
_entity_poly.entity_id
_entity_poly.type
_entity_poly.pdbx_seq_one_letter_code
_entity_poly.pdbx_strand_id
1 'polypeptide(L)'
;MRDPLFEFDAPTRFLDLTALSTAKKDNEEFGSDERKYDKWFDVLHEDHSKPSIYIIKTLSKHALKKKIEMQNKRDSLENVRKEGWGERRVIVENQNSERHRKQIDKKSANFAVATSDDKKLRKDDRLVGNDKKRNISKIKSSNDEKKRFVALTTRQGAQMNQMASIASKRRVRDQADAKRDDAELQQLLDKHNRGIKRTKHTYEPRHHSVRDVRLWEKHSKKKYYDLSPSSRVTANAEISKLLEDLRSE
;
A
#
# COMPACT_ATOMS: atom_id res chain seq x y z
N MET A 1 10.41 64.06 9.78
CA MET A 1 10.62 63.28 11.01
C MET A 1 10.99 61.87 10.60
N ARG A 2 12.17 61.38 11.00
CA ARG A 2 12.57 59.97 10.74
C ARG A 2 12.00 59.11 11.86
N ASP A 3 11.57 57.90 11.50
CA ASP A 3 10.96 56.94 12.43
C ASP A 3 12.07 56.28 13.27
N PRO A 4 12.10 56.46 14.60
CA PRO A 4 13.12 55.87 15.47
C PRO A 4 13.10 54.33 15.48
N LEU A 5 12.06 53.69 14.94
CA LEU A 5 12.03 52.23 14.78
C LEU A 5 12.91 51.71 13.62
N PHE A 6 13.41 52.60 12.75
CA PHE A 6 14.17 52.24 11.54
C PHE A 6 15.61 52.80 11.53
N GLU A 7 16.14 53.25 12.67
CA GLU A 7 17.57 53.52 12.82
C GLU A 7 18.33 52.22 13.09
N PHE A 8 18.62 51.49 12.01
CA PHE A 8 19.61 50.42 12.06
C PHE A 8 21.01 51.03 11.98
N ASP A 9 21.92 50.54 12.82
CA ASP A 9 23.37 50.78 12.70
C ASP A 9 23.91 50.01 11.49
N ALA A 10 23.44 50.39 10.31
CA ALA A 10 23.81 49.81 9.03
C ALA A 10 24.33 50.91 8.11
N PRO A 11 25.32 50.60 7.25
CA PRO A 11 25.82 51.58 6.28
C PRO A 11 24.69 52.03 5.35
N THR A 12 24.26 53.28 5.47
CA THR A 12 23.24 53.90 4.61
C THR A 12 23.80 54.40 3.28
N ARG A 13 25.10 54.23 3.04
CA ARG A 13 25.76 54.69 1.83
C ARG A 13 25.52 53.69 0.71
N PHE A 14 24.97 54.16 -0.40
CA PHE A 14 24.92 53.38 -1.64
C PHE A 14 26.34 53.09 -2.10
N LEU A 15 26.71 51.81 -2.09
CA LEU A 15 27.98 51.35 -2.63
C LEU A 15 27.80 51.12 -4.14
N ASP A 16 28.47 51.91 -4.96
CA ASP A 16 28.46 51.71 -6.40
C ASP A 16 29.33 50.50 -6.79
N LEU A 17 28.66 49.39 -7.07
CA LEU A 17 29.31 48.12 -7.44
C LEU A 17 29.96 48.18 -8.84
N THR A 18 29.63 49.17 -9.66
CA THR A 18 30.20 49.29 -11.01
C THR A 18 31.65 49.78 -10.96
N ALA A 19 31.97 50.68 -10.04
CA ALA A 19 33.33 51.19 -9.81
C ALA A 19 34.29 50.10 -9.31
N LEU A 20 33.80 49.09 -8.57
CA LEU A 20 34.63 47.96 -8.13
C LEU A 20 35.00 47.01 -9.29
N SER A 21 34.23 47.00 -10.38
CA SER A 21 34.50 46.13 -11.53
C SER A 21 35.60 46.67 -12.45
N THR A 22 35.78 47.99 -12.49
CA THR A 22 36.76 48.65 -13.36
C THR A 22 38.13 48.78 -12.71
N ALA A 23 38.22 48.77 -11.38
CA ALA A 23 39.48 48.93 -10.63
C ALA A 23 40.41 47.69 -10.65
N LYS A 24 40.08 46.63 -11.38
CA LYS A 24 40.85 45.36 -11.39
C LYS A 24 41.69 45.09 -12.63
N LYS A 25 41.84 46.05 -13.56
CA LYS A 25 42.61 45.83 -14.79
C LYS A 25 44.08 46.27 -14.75
N ASP A 26 44.50 47.02 -13.74
CA ASP A 26 45.82 47.66 -13.77
C ASP A 26 46.84 47.06 -12.78
N ASN A 27 46.54 45.89 -12.20
CA ASN A 27 47.46 45.15 -11.30
C ASN A 27 47.68 43.71 -11.78
N GLU A 28 48.16 43.54 -13.02
CA GLU A 28 48.66 42.25 -13.55
C GLU A 28 50.14 41.98 -13.21
N GLU A 29 50.72 42.68 -12.22
CA GLU A 29 52.12 42.49 -11.82
C GLU A 29 52.28 42.26 -10.31
N PHE A 30 51.39 41.47 -9.71
CA PHE A 30 51.65 40.88 -8.40
C PHE A 30 51.50 39.36 -8.48
N GLY A 31 52.59 38.69 -8.13
CA GLY A 31 52.86 37.29 -8.38
C GLY A 31 51.79 36.32 -7.94
N SER A 32 51.89 35.14 -8.53
CA SER A 32 51.11 33.92 -8.34
C SER A 32 51.16 33.33 -6.92
N ASP A 33 51.31 34.14 -5.88
CA ASP A 33 51.32 33.67 -4.49
C ASP A 33 50.06 34.15 -3.78
N GLU A 34 49.21 33.16 -3.50
CA GLU A 34 48.18 33.23 -2.48
C GLU A 34 47.13 34.33 -2.70
N ARG A 35 46.08 33.99 -3.46
CA ARG A 35 44.75 34.51 -3.14
C ARG A 35 44.50 34.16 -1.67
N LYS A 36 44.80 35.10 -0.79
CA LYS A 36 44.68 35.01 0.67
C LYS A 36 43.32 34.40 0.94
N TYR A 37 43.34 33.11 1.24
CA TYR A 37 42.14 32.33 1.45
C TYR A 37 41.40 33.02 2.58
N ASP A 38 40.21 33.53 2.29
CA ASP A 38 39.46 34.32 3.25
C ASP A 38 38.99 33.35 4.34
N LYS A 39 39.67 33.39 5.49
CA LYS A 39 39.42 32.51 6.64
C LYS A 39 37.98 32.60 7.14
N TRP A 40 37.25 33.65 6.77
CA TRP A 40 35.81 33.75 7.01
C TRP A 40 35.03 32.60 6.36
N PHE A 41 35.47 32.09 5.21
CA PHE A 41 34.87 30.91 4.59
C PHE A 41 35.24 29.59 5.29
N ASP A 42 36.33 29.56 6.06
CA ASP A 42 36.70 28.40 6.90
C ASP A 42 35.97 28.38 8.24
N VAL A 43 35.36 29.50 8.66
CA VAL A 43 34.35 29.51 9.74
C VAL A 43 33.05 28.96 9.16
N LEU A 44 33.11 27.72 8.69
CA LEU A 44 31.96 26.89 8.39
C LEU A 44 31.20 26.71 9.71
N HIS A 45 30.03 27.33 9.82
CA HIS A 45 29.04 26.94 10.81
C HIS A 45 28.86 25.42 10.72
N GLU A 46 29.11 24.70 11.81
CA GLU A 46 29.02 23.23 11.91
C GLU A 46 27.67 22.68 11.40
N ASP A 47 26.63 23.52 11.40
CA ASP A 47 25.28 23.19 10.97
C ASP A 47 25.02 23.32 9.46
N HIS A 48 25.86 24.04 8.70
CA HIS A 48 25.58 24.38 7.30
C HIS A 48 26.48 23.71 6.26
N SER A 49 27.53 23.02 6.69
CA SER A 49 28.39 22.23 5.78
C SER A 49 28.66 20.85 6.36
N LYS A 50 27.60 20.05 6.49
CA LYS A 50 27.78 18.61 6.30
C LYS A 50 27.93 18.43 4.79
N PRO A 51 29.11 18.07 4.25
CA PRO A 51 29.26 17.89 2.81
C PRO A 51 28.16 16.94 2.35
N SER A 52 27.54 17.22 1.20
CA SER A 52 26.42 16.44 0.65
C SER A 52 26.64 14.92 0.73
N ILE A 53 27.89 14.49 0.68
CA ILE A 53 28.38 13.12 0.91
C ILE A 53 27.92 12.52 2.25
N TYR A 54 27.95 13.26 3.37
CA TYR A 54 27.46 12.78 4.66
C TYR A 54 25.95 12.61 4.67
N ILE A 55 25.20 13.53 4.04
CA ILE A 55 23.75 13.42 3.89
C ILE A 55 23.39 12.20 3.02
N ILE A 56 24.13 11.96 1.95
CA ILE A 56 23.94 10.78 1.08
C ILE A 56 24.26 9.49 1.86
N LYS A 57 25.34 9.47 2.66
CA LYS A 57 25.70 8.32 3.50
C LYS A 57 24.64 8.05 4.57
N THR A 58 24.09 9.08 5.23
CA THR A 58 23.05 8.89 6.25
C THR A 58 21.74 8.41 5.64
N LEU A 59 21.33 8.98 4.50
CA LEU A 59 20.15 8.53 3.75
C LEU A 59 20.30 7.08 3.26
N SER A 60 21.47 6.71 2.74
CA SER A 60 21.76 5.34 2.31
C SER A 60 21.71 4.35 3.47
N LYS A 61 22.31 4.69 4.63
CA LYS A 61 22.22 3.88 5.86
C LYS A 61 20.77 3.71 6.34
N HIS A 62 19.97 4.78 6.30
CA HIS A 62 18.57 4.74 6.71
C HIS A 62 17.73 3.87 5.76
N ALA A 63 17.96 3.97 4.45
CA ALA A 63 17.30 3.15 3.45
C ALA A 63 17.64 1.66 3.62
N LEU A 64 18.92 1.34 3.88
CA LEU A 64 19.35 -0.03 4.14
C LEU A 64 18.68 -0.61 5.40
N LYS A 65 18.64 0.16 6.49
CA LYS A 65 17.99 -0.23 7.74
C LYS A 65 16.50 -0.54 7.52
N LYS A 66 15.80 0.31 6.78
CA LYS A 66 14.38 0.12 6.46
C LYS A 66 14.14 -1.13 5.60
N LYS A 67 15.05 -1.41 4.66
CA LYS A 67 14.99 -2.63 3.83
C LYS A 67 15.14 -3.90 4.68
N ILE A 68 16.10 -3.91 5.62
CA ILE A 68 16.31 -5.03 6.56
C ILE A 68 15.08 -5.20 7.46
N GLU A 69 14.52 -4.12 7.99
CA GLU A 69 13.31 -4.17 8.82
C GLU A 69 12.12 -4.77 8.07
N MET A 70 11.91 -4.35 6.81
CA MET A 70 10.84 -4.92 5.99
C MET A 70 11.05 -6.40 5.68
N GLN A 71 12.30 -6.82 5.46
CA GLN A 71 12.62 -8.23 5.24
C GLN A 71 12.32 -9.06 6.49
N ASN A 72 12.75 -8.61 7.67
CA ASN A 72 12.47 -9.30 8.93
C ASN A 72 10.96 -9.37 9.22
N LYS A 73 10.18 -8.33 8.88
CA LYS A 73 8.72 -8.36 8.97
C LYS A 73 8.10 -9.39 8.02
N ARG A 74 8.65 -9.52 6.81
CA ARG A 74 8.20 -10.52 5.85
C ARG A 74 8.48 -11.95 6.34
N ASP A 75 9.68 -12.19 6.86
CA ASP A 75 10.10 -13.51 7.33
C ASP A 75 9.31 -13.93 8.59
N SER A 76 9.05 -12.98 9.51
CA SER A 76 8.19 -13.24 10.69
C SER A 76 6.75 -13.57 10.31
N LEU A 77 6.15 -12.86 9.34
CA LEU A 77 4.83 -13.20 8.81
C LEU A 77 4.80 -14.59 8.16
N GLU A 78 5.88 -14.97 7.47
CA GLU A 78 5.99 -16.29 6.86
C GLU A 78 6.11 -17.41 7.91
N ASN A 79 6.84 -17.17 9.00
CA ASN A 79 6.92 -18.12 10.12
C ASN A 79 5.58 -18.30 10.84
N VAL A 80 4.85 -17.20 11.11
CA VAL A 80 3.49 -17.28 11.69
C VAL A 80 2.56 -18.08 10.76
N ARG A 81 2.72 -17.93 9.44
CA ARG A 81 1.95 -18.71 8.46
C ARG A 81 2.33 -20.19 8.46
N LYS A 82 3.60 -20.55 8.67
CA LYS A 82 4.02 -21.96 8.75
C LYS A 82 3.55 -22.63 10.04
N GLU A 83 3.65 -21.95 11.18
CA GLU A 83 3.21 -22.48 12.48
C GLU A 83 1.68 -22.59 12.56
N GLY A 84 0.94 -21.58 12.09
CA GLY A 84 -0.53 -21.60 12.12
C GLY A 84 -1.18 -22.64 11.18
N TRP A 85 -0.46 -23.14 10.16
CA TRP A 85 -0.95 -24.19 9.27
C TRP A 85 -0.69 -25.61 9.80
N GLY A 86 0.36 -25.80 10.62
CA GLY A 86 0.62 -27.08 11.28
C GLY A 86 -0.47 -27.42 12.30
N GLU A 87 -0.84 -26.46 13.15
CA GLU A 87 -1.79 -26.68 14.24
C GLU A 87 -3.23 -26.90 13.74
N ARG A 88 -3.65 -26.19 12.68
CA ARG A 88 -4.97 -26.44 12.06
C ARG A 88 -5.05 -27.77 11.32
N ARG A 89 -3.95 -28.27 10.74
CA ARG A 89 -3.96 -29.54 10.01
C ARG A 89 -4.13 -30.72 10.97
N VAL A 90 -3.46 -30.69 12.13
CA VAL A 90 -3.59 -31.73 13.17
C VAL A 90 -5.00 -31.80 13.75
N ILE A 91 -5.67 -30.65 13.97
CA ILE A 91 -7.04 -30.62 14.49
C ILE A 91 -8.05 -31.23 13.50
N VAL A 92 -7.88 -31.00 12.19
CA VAL A 92 -8.78 -31.55 11.16
C VAL A 92 -8.56 -33.06 10.96
N GLU A 93 -7.31 -33.52 11.05
CA GLU A 93 -6.98 -34.93 10.87
C GLU A 93 -7.47 -35.79 12.04
N ASN A 94 -7.42 -35.26 13.28
CA ASN A 94 -7.93 -35.94 14.47
C ASN A 94 -9.48 -36.03 14.49
N GLN A 95 -10.18 -35.10 13.87
CA GLN A 95 -11.65 -35.17 13.74
C GLN A 95 -12.12 -36.19 12.70
N ASN A 96 -11.33 -36.45 11.66
CA ASN A 96 -11.66 -37.44 10.64
C ASN A 96 -11.40 -38.87 11.11
N SER A 97 -10.34 -39.11 11.88
CA SER A 97 -10.06 -40.43 12.49
C SER A 97 -11.14 -40.84 13.51
N GLU A 98 -11.68 -39.91 14.30
CA GLU A 98 -12.82 -40.17 15.19
C GLU A 98 -14.12 -40.52 14.44
N ARG A 99 -14.40 -39.85 13.31
CA ARG A 99 -15.56 -40.18 12.47
C ARG A 99 -15.44 -41.56 11.85
N HIS A 100 -14.23 -41.96 11.45
CA HIS A 100 -13.98 -43.28 10.88
C HIS A 100 -14.12 -44.39 11.93
N ARG A 101 -13.61 -44.20 13.16
CA ARG A 101 -13.85 -45.15 14.28
C ARG A 101 -15.35 -45.34 14.56
N LYS A 102 -16.11 -44.25 14.67
CA LYS A 102 -17.56 -44.30 14.89
C LYS A 102 -18.34 -44.99 13.76
N GLN A 103 -17.80 -45.04 12.54
CA GLN A 103 -18.43 -45.81 11.45
C GLN A 103 -18.12 -47.31 11.53
N ILE A 104 -16.92 -47.68 11.99
CA ILE A 104 -16.55 -49.10 12.17
C ILE A 104 -17.39 -49.72 13.29
N ASP A 105 -17.56 -49.03 14.42
CA ASP A 105 -18.35 -49.53 15.55
C ASP A 105 -19.84 -49.69 15.21
N LYS A 106 -20.37 -48.86 14.30
CA LYS A 106 -21.75 -48.99 13.81
C LYS A 106 -21.91 -50.16 12.84
N LYS A 107 -20.89 -50.47 12.04
CA LYS A 107 -20.92 -51.62 11.13
C LYS A 107 -20.76 -52.94 11.87
N SER A 108 -19.94 -53.00 12.92
CA SER A 108 -19.81 -54.21 13.76
C SER A 108 -21.08 -54.49 14.55
N ALA A 109 -21.78 -53.46 15.06
CA ALA A 109 -23.07 -53.62 15.74
C ALA A 109 -24.16 -54.20 14.83
N ASN A 110 -24.16 -53.85 13.53
CA ASN A 110 -25.14 -54.37 12.57
C ASN A 110 -24.82 -55.80 12.09
N PHE A 111 -23.55 -56.24 12.17
CA PHE A 111 -23.18 -57.60 11.77
C PHE A 111 -23.57 -58.64 12.85
N ALA A 112 -23.61 -58.23 14.12
CA ALA A 112 -24.00 -59.11 15.23
C ALA A 112 -25.51 -59.45 15.29
N VAL A 113 -26.36 -58.77 14.51
CA VAL A 113 -27.82 -58.99 14.49
C VAL A 113 -28.27 -59.95 13.38
N ALA A 114 -27.37 -60.33 12.47
CA ALA A 114 -27.72 -61.11 11.27
C ALA A 114 -27.40 -62.62 11.33
N THR A 115 -27.13 -63.18 12.52
CA THR A 115 -26.90 -64.63 12.70
C THR A 115 -27.94 -65.25 13.64
N SER A 116 -29.21 -65.07 13.34
CA SER A 116 -30.27 -65.91 13.90
C SER A 116 -31.50 -65.77 13.03
N ASP A 117 -31.54 -66.49 11.91
CA ASP A 117 -32.77 -67.08 11.37
C ASP A 117 -32.42 -67.91 10.13
N ASP A 118 -31.76 -69.02 10.42
CA ASP A 118 -31.52 -70.10 9.48
C ASP A 118 -32.69 -71.08 9.63
N LYS A 119 -33.67 -71.04 8.71
CA LYS A 119 -34.61 -72.15 8.45
C LYS A 119 -35.57 -71.88 7.29
N LYS A 120 -35.41 -72.73 6.27
CA LYS A 120 -36.45 -73.40 5.45
C LYS A 120 -36.69 -72.91 4.00
N LEU A 121 -36.19 -73.77 3.10
CA LEU A 121 -36.92 -74.52 2.06
C LEU A 121 -37.35 -73.85 0.74
N ARG A 122 -36.96 -74.57 -0.33
CA ARG A 122 -37.62 -74.84 -1.64
C ARG A 122 -37.40 -73.79 -2.74
N LYS A 123 -36.69 -74.14 -3.82
CA LYS A 123 -37.00 -75.06 -4.96
C LYS A 123 -37.88 -74.41 -6.02
N ASP A 124 -37.22 -74.22 -7.17
CA ASP A 124 -37.66 -74.41 -8.55
C ASP A 124 -38.67 -73.45 -9.21
N ASP A 125 -38.25 -73.10 -10.44
CA ASP A 125 -39.03 -72.93 -11.67
C ASP A 125 -39.59 -71.57 -12.13
N ARG A 126 -39.08 -71.23 -13.33
CA ARG A 126 -39.76 -70.71 -14.53
C ARG A 126 -40.07 -69.22 -14.69
N LEU A 127 -39.33 -68.66 -15.66
CA LEU A 127 -39.77 -68.06 -16.94
C LEU A 127 -40.93 -67.05 -16.95
N VAL A 128 -40.58 -65.89 -17.54
CA VAL A 128 -41.34 -65.10 -18.53
C VAL A 128 -42.55 -64.31 -18.04
N GLY A 129 -42.58 -63.04 -18.43
CA GLY A 129 -43.84 -62.43 -18.89
C GLY A 129 -44.17 -61.06 -18.32
N ASN A 130 -43.93 -60.07 -19.16
CA ASN A 130 -44.59 -58.77 -19.25
C ASN A 130 -45.96 -58.63 -18.54
N ASP A 131 -46.17 -57.47 -17.93
CA ASP A 131 -47.14 -56.44 -18.34
C ASP A 131 -47.79 -55.72 -17.14
N LYS A 132 -47.61 -54.40 -17.19
CA LYS A 132 -48.64 -53.36 -17.00
C LYS A 132 -49.48 -53.33 -15.70
N LYS A 133 -49.34 -52.14 -15.11
CA LYS A 133 -50.41 -51.23 -14.68
C LYS A 133 -51.06 -51.46 -13.29
N ARG A 134 -50.83 -50.41 -12.49
CA ARG A 134 -51.82 -49.64 -11.70
C ARG A 134 -52.11 -50.04 -10.25
N ASN A 135 -52.16 -48.95 -9.47
CA ASN A 135 -52.96 -48.66 -8.28
C ASN A 135 -52.43 -49.19 -6.94
N ILE A 136 -51.90 -48.29 -6.11
CA ILE A 136 -52.63 -47.44 -5.14
C ILE A 136 -53.37 -48.32 -4.10
N SER A 137 -52.75 -48.52 -2.94
CA SER A 137 -53.22 -48.00 -1.65
C SER A 137 -52.61 -48.77 -0.46
N LYS A 138 -52.45 -48.05 0.66
CA LYS A 138 -52.30 -48.54 2.04
C LYS A 138 -50.93 -49.11 2.44
N ILE A 139 -50.02 -48.20 2.79
CA ILE A 139 -49.07 -48.43 3.89
C ILE A 139 -49.39 -47.38 4.97
N LYS A 140 -50.29 -47.73 5.88
CA LYS A 140 -50.52 -47.01 7.15
C LYS A 140 -50.20 -48.00 8.28
N SER A 141 -48.96 -48.03 8.74
CA SER A 141 -48.58 -48.49 10.10
C SER A 141 -47.06 -48.43 10.28
N SER A 142 -46.51 -47.26 10.66
CA SER A 142 -45.22 -47.12 11.37
C SER A 142 -44.90 -45.63 11.51
N ASN A 143 -45.72 -44.89 12.26
CA ASN A 143 -45.52 -43.45 12.46
C ASN A 143 -45.35 -43.02 13.92
N ASP A 144 -45.35 -43.97 14.86
CA ASP A 144 -45.22 -43.63 16.29
C ASP A 144 -43.85 -43.98 16.88
N GLU A 145 -43.09 -44.92 16.30
CA GLU A 145 -41.72 -45.20 16.79
C GLU A 145 -40.67 -44.24 16.24
N LYS A 146 -40.89 -43.64 15.07
CA LYS A 146 -39.96 -42.65 14.47
C LYS A 146 -40.03 -41.27 15.12
N LYS A 147 -41.06 -40.98 15.93
CA LYS A 147 -41.21 -39.68 16.61
C LYS A 147 -40.46 -39.57 17.94
N ARG A 148 -40.11 -40.70 18.58
CA ARG A 148 -39.38 -40.68 19.86
C ARG A 148 -37.86 -40.54 19.70
N PHE A 149 -37.28 -40.99 18.58
CA PHE A 149 -35.83 -40.89 18.35
C PHE A 149 -35.37 -39.51 17.81
N VAL A 150 -36.28 -38.75 17.20
CA VAL A 150 -35.99 -37.39 16.67
C VAL A 150 -35.98 -36.34 17.78
N ALA A 151 -36.72 -36.54 18.87
CA ALA A 151 -36.79 -35.56 19.96
C ALA A 151 -35.49 -35.45 20.80
N LEU A 152 -34.70 -36.52 20.91
CA LEU A 152 -33.45 -36.53 21.70
C LEU A 152 -32.22 -36.02 20.93
N THR A 153 -32.19 -36.16 19.60
CA THR A 153 -31.07 -35.68 18.76
C THR A 153 -31.19 -34.20 18.39
N THR A 154 -32.39 -33.62 18.49
CA THR A 154 -32.64 -32.20 18.17
C THR A 154 -32.14 -31.24 19.26
N ARG A 155 -32.00 -31.69 20.52
CA ARG A 155 -31.59 -30.82 21.65
C ARG A 155 -30.08 -30.53 21.67
N GLN A 156 -29.23 -31.46 21.22
CA GLN A 156 -27.78 -31.23 21.08
C GLN A 156 -27.43 -30.44 19.81
N GLY A 157 -28.18 -30.60 18.71
CA GLY A 157 -27.99 -29.81 17.49
C GLY A 157 -28.35 -28.33 17.65
N ALA A 158 -29.34 -28.01 18.49
CA ALA A 158 -29.75 -26.63 18.78
C ALA A 158 -28.68 -25.83 19.54
N GLN A 159 -27.92 -26.46 20.44
CA GLN A 159 -26.81 -25.78 21.16
C GLN A 159 -25.60 -25.52 20.26
N MET A 160 -25.25 -26.42 19.34
CA MET A 160 -24.15 -26.20 18.40
C MET A 160 -24.45 -25.10 17.37
N ASN A 161 -25.70 -24.98 16.91
CA ASN A 161 -26.11 -23.89 16.02
C ASN A 161 -26.08 -22.51 16.70
N GLN A 162 -26.35 -22.43 18.01
CA GLN A 162 -26.23 -21.17 18.75
C GLN A 162 -24.77 -20.69 18.83
N MET A 163 -23.81 -21.60 19.09
CA MET A 163 -22.38 -21.27 19.13
C MET A 163 -21.82 -20.85 17.75
N ALA A 164 -22.23 -21.53 16.68
CA ALA A 164 -21.86 -21.14 15.31
C ALA A 164 -22.42 -19.76 14.93
N SER A 165 -23.63 -19.41 15.37
CA SER A 165 -24.21 -18.07 15.12
C SER A 165 -23.47 -16.95 15.87
N ILE A 166 -22.95 -17.21 17.06
CA ILE A 166 -22.19 -16.24 17.87
C ILE A 166 -20.81 -15.99 17.24
N ALA A 167 -20.13 -17.05 16.78
CA ALA A 167 -18.85 -16.93 16.07
C ALA A 167 -19.00 -16.19 14.73
N SER A 168 -20.11 -16.40 14.03
CA SER A 168 -20.43 -15.71 12.78
C SER A 168 -20.73 -14.22 13.00
N LYS A 169 -21.46 -13.86 14.08
CA LYS A 169 -21.74 -12.46 14.43
C LYS A 169 -20.49 -11.67 14.82
N ARG A 170 -19.49 -12.30 15.45
CA ARG A 170 -18.21 -11.63 15.79
C ARG A 170 -17.42 -11.23 14.54
N ARG A 171 -17.31 -12.12 13.54
CA ARG A 171 -16.61 -11.81 12.28
C ARG A 171 -17.25 -10.67 11.48
N VAL A 172 -18.58 -10.51 11.54
CA VAL A 172 -19.26 -9.41 10.86
C VAL A 172 -18.99 -8.07 11.55
N ARG A 173 -18.84 -8.05 12.88
CA ARG A 173 -18.49 -6.84 13.63
C ARG A 173 -17.05 -6.41 13.38
N ASP A 174 -16.10 -7.35 13.42
CA ASP A 174 -14.68 -7.06 13.14
C ASP A 174 -14.47 -6.52 11.72
N GLN A 175 -15.26 -6.97 10.73
CA GLN A 175 -15.23 -6.42 9.37
C GLN A 175 -15.88 -5.03 9.25
N ALA A 176 -16.85 -4.70 10.09
CA ALA A 176 -17.47 -3.38 10.10
C ALA A 176 -16.53 -2.34 10.72
N ASP A 177 -15.80 -2.71 11.76
CA ASP A 177 -14.82 -1.85 12.41
C ASP A 177 -13.62 -1.59 11.48
N ALA A 178 -13.10 -2.60 10.79
CA ALA A 178 -12.04 -2.42 9.79
C ALA A 178 -12.43 -1.46 8.65
N LYS A 179 -13.69 -1.50 8.18
CA LYS A 179 -14.19 -0.57 7.15
C LYS A 179 -14.33 0.86 7.66
N ARG A 180 -14.58 1.04 8.95
CA ARG A 180 -14.67 2.36 9.58
C ARG A 180 -13.30 3.01 9.65
N ASP A 181 -12.27 2.23 10.01
CA ASP A 181 -10.89 2.70 10.07
C ASP A 181 -10.36 3.08 8.68
N ASP A 182 -10.68 2.29 7.65
CA ASP A 182 -10.33 2.62 6.26
C ASP A 182 -11.02 3.91 5.79
N ALA A 183 -12.28 4.13 6.16
CA ALA A 183 -13.02 5.35 5.81
C ALA A 183 -12.45 6.59 6.54
N GLU A 184 -12.06 6.44 7.81
CA GLU A 184 -11.44 7.52 8.58
C GLU A 184 -10.05 7.88 8.03
N LEU A 185 -9.24 6.88 7.69
CA LEU A 185 -7.95 7.07 7.04
C LEU A 185 -8.10 7.79 5.70
N GLN A 186 -9.08 7.41 4.88
CA GLN A 186 -9.35 8.06 3.60
C GLN A 186 -9.73 9.53 3.78
N GLN A 187 -10.57 9.86 4.78
CA GLN A 187 -10.94 11.24 5.06
C GLN A 187 -9.75 12.07 5.55
N LEU A 188 -8.84 11.49 6.33
CA LEU A 188 -7.63 12.17 6.78
C LEU A 188 -6.69 12.46 5.60
N LEU A 189 -6.52 11.50 4.70
CA LEU A 189 -5.76 11.67 3.47
C LEU A 189 -6.38 12.77 2.59
N ASP A 190 -7.69 12.82 2.45
CA ASP A 190 -8.37 13.85 1.66
C ASP A 190 -8.21 15.24 2.29
N LYS A 191 -8.28 15.36 3.62
CA LYS A 191 -8.02 16.63 4.34
C LYS A 191 -6.59 17.12 4.13
N HIS A 192 -5.61 16.24 4.26
CA HIS A 192 -4.20 16.54 4.03
C HIS A 192 -3.94 16.94 2.57
N ASN A 193 -4.45 16.15 1.63
CA ASN A 193 -4.28 16.39 0.19
C ASN A 193 -5.03 17.63 -0.30
N ARG A 194 -6.03 18.12 0.45
CA ARG A 194 -6.73 19.38 0.13
C ARG A 194 -5.81 20.59 0.18
N GLY A 195 -4.80 20.59 1.05
CA GLY A 195 -3.79 21.65 1.12
C GLY A 195 -2.84 21.62 -0.08
N ILE A 196 -2.35 20.41 -0.42
CA ILE A 196 -1.38 20.19 -1.51
C ILE A 196 -1.99 20.50 -2.88
N LYS A 197 -3.26 20.14 -3.11
CA LYS A 197 -3.96 20.40 -4.38
C LYS A 197 -4.28 21.88 -4.63
N ARG A 198 -4.31 22.72 -3.58
CA ARG A 198 -4.60 24.17 -3.70
C ARG A 198 -3.40 24.94 -4.21
N THR A 199 -2.20 24.57 -3.77
CA THR A 199 -0.96 25.02 -4.38
C THR A 199 -0.73 24.18 -5.62
N LYS A 200 -1.49 24.46 -6.70
CA LYS A 200 -1.00 24.14 -8.03
C LYS A 200 0.29 24.92 -8.16
N HIS A 201 1.41 24.28 -7.87
CA HIS A 201 2.69 24.77 -8.32
C HIS A 201 2.52 24.80 -9.84
N THR A 202 2.26 25.99 -10.38
CA THR A 202 2.28 26.26 -11.83
C THR A 202 3.74 26.20 -12.27
N TYR A 203 4.39 25.09 -11.95
CA TYR A 203 5.66 24.71 -12.51
C TYR A 203 5.30 24.12 -13.86
N GLU A 204 5.12 24.99 -14.84
CA GLU A 204 5.19 24.59 -16.23
C GLU A 204 6.63 24.11 -16.47
N PRO A 205 6.83 22.82 -16.82
CA PRO A 205 8.16 22.33 -17.15
C PRO A 205 8.79 23.23 -18.20
N ARG A 206 10.04 23.64 -17.99
CA ARG A 206 10.74 24.50 -18.96
C ARG A 206 10.84 23.77 -20.30
N HIS A 207 10.25 24.36 -21.33
CA HIS A 207 10.28 23.84 -22.71
C HIS A 207 11.67 23.97 -23.35
N HIS A 208 12.47 24.94 -22.92
CA HIS A 208 13.79 25.26 -23.48
C HIS A 208 14.89 25.17 -22.42
N SER A 209 16.12 24.91 -22.86
CA SER A 209 17.26 24.84 -21.96
C SER A 209 17.57 26.20 -21.33
N VAL A 210 18.30 26.22 -20.21
CA VAL A 210 18.73 27.48 -19.57
C VAL A 210 19.55 28.34 -20.53
N ARG A 211 20.31 27.70 -21.42
CA ARG A 211 21.18 28.37 -22.38
C ARG A 211 20.37 29.13 -23.43
N ASP A 212 19.36 28.49 -23.99
CA ASP A 212 18.49 29.07 -25.03
C ASP A 212 17.70 30.25 -24.48
N VAL A 213 17.19 30.10 -23.24
CA VAL A 213 16.52 31.19 -22.54
C VAL A 213 17.46 32.38 -22.36
N ARG A 214 18.69 32.18 -21.89
CA ARG A 214 19.68 33.27 -21.74
C ARG A 214 20.04 33.95 -23.07
N LEU A 215 20.11 33.16 -24.14
CA LEU A 215 20.38 33.70 -25.47
C LEU A 215 19.23 34.62 -25.92
N TRP A 216 17.99 34.18 -25.74
CA TRP A 216 16.81 35.00 -25.99
C TRP A 216 16.74 36.23 -25.07
N GLU A 217 17.10 36.12 -23.79
CA GLU A 217 17.17 37.28 -22.86
C GLU A 217 18.21 38.31 -23.35
N LYS A 218 19.33 37.86 -23.92
CA LYS A 218 20.35 38.73 -24.51
C LYS A 218 19.81 39.46 -25.76
N HIS A 219 19.03 38.79 -26.60
CA HIS A 219 18.42 39.38 -27.80
C HIS A 219 17.27 40.34 -27.46
N SER A 220 16.35 39.93 -26.58
CA SER A 220 15.12 40.66 -26.26
C SER A 220 15.31 41.72 -25.15
N LYS A 221 16.41 41.63 -24.38
CA LYS A 221 16.70 42.45 -23.18
C LYS A 221 15.63 42.35 -22.08
N LYS A 222 14.79 41.31 -22.10
CA LYS A 222 13.78 41.01 -21.07
C LYS A 222 14.22 39.78 -20.29
N LYS A 223 13.88 39.71 -19.00
CA LYS A 223 14.13 38.52 -18.16
C LYS A 223 12.93 37.58 -18.24
N TYR A 224 13.17 36.31 -18.57
CA TYR A 224 12.12 35.30 -18.81
C TYR A 224 11.26 35.05 -17.58
N TYR A 225 11.86 35.07 -16.38
CA TYR A 225 11.14 34.82 -15.14
C TYR A 225 10.27 35.99 -14.68
N ASP A 226 10.58 37.20 -15.12
CA ASP A 226 9.79 38.39 -14.81
C ASP A 226 8.57 38.53 -15.72
N LEU A 227 8.45 37.67 -16.76
CA LEU A 227 7.30 37.61 -17.64
C LEU A 227 6.09 36.94 -16.99
N SER A 228 4.89 37.47 -17.29
CA SER A 228 3.63 36.82 -16.97
C SER A 228 3.51 35.46 -17.68
N PRO A 229 2.70 34.50 -17.17
CA PRO A 229 2.51 33.21 -17.83
C PRO A 229 2.09 33.31 -19.30
N SER A 230 1.18 34.24 -19.64
CA SER A 230 0.78 34.49 -21.03
C SER A 230 1.94 34.94 -21.93
N SER A 231 2.81 35.80 -21.40
CA SER A 231 4.00 36.32 -22.11
C SER A 231 5.13 35.28 -22.21
N ARG A 232 5.16 34.26 -21.33
CA ARG A 232 6.13 33.16 -21.45
C ARG A 232 5.80 32.24 -22.63
N VAL A 233 4.52 32.07 -22.97
CA VAL A 233 4.11 31.32 -24.16
C VAL A 233 4.65 31.98 -25.43
N THR A 234 4.54 33.31 -25.55
CA THR A 234 5.10 34.06 -26.68
C THR A 234 6.63 34.00 -26.68
N ALA A 235 7.28 34.15 -25.53
CA ALA A 235 8.73 34.01 -25.42
C ALA A 235 9.24 32.61 -25.82
N ASN A 236 8.51 31.54 -25.51
CA ASN A 236 8.87 30.18 -25.93
C ASN A 236 8.79 30.02 -27.46
N ALA A 237 7.79 30.64 -28.11
CA ALA A 237 7.71 30.66 -29.57
C ALA A 237 8.90 31.43 -30.19
N GLU A 238 9.27 32.57 -29.60
CA GLU A 238 10.44 33.36 -30.03
C GLU A 238 11.77 32.61 -29.83
N ILE A 239 11.94 31.92 -28.70
CA ILE A 239 13.12 31.07 -28.45
C ILE A 239 13.22 29.97 -29.52
N SER A 240 12.10 29.32 -29.83
CA SER A 240 12.06 28.26 -30.86
C SER A 240 12.48 28.81 -32.22
N LYS A 241 11.96 29.98 -32.60
CA LYS A 241 12.32 30.66 -33.85
C LYS A 241 13.80 31.03 -33.90
N LEU A 242 14.33 31.62 -32.83
CA LEU A 242 15.74 32.00 -32.74
C LEU A 242 16.68 30.80 -32.86
N LEU A 243 16.29 29.64 -32.32
CA LEU A 243 17.04 28.40 -32.46
C LEU A 243 16.97 27.82 -33.88
N GLU A 244 15.86 28.02 -34.60
CA GLU A 244 15.71 27.62 -35.99
C GLU A 244 16.55 28.49 -36.92
N ASP A 245 16.57 29.80 -36.68
CA ASP A 245 17.42 30.75 -37.41
C ASP A 245 18.91 30.38 -37.25
N LEU A 246 19.37 30.11 -36.01
CA LEU A 246 20.75 29.70 -35.73
C LEU A 246 21.14 28.32 -36.27
N ARG A 247 20.17 27.45 -36.58
CA ARG A 247 20.43 26.15 -37.20
C ARG A 247 20.49 26.24 -38.72
N SER A 248 19.96 27.31 -39.30
CA SER A 248 19.90 27.53 -40.74
C SER A 248 21.14 28.26 -41.28
N GLU A 249 21.94 28.87 -40.40
CA GLU A 249 23.26 29.45 -40.66
C GLU A 249 24.38 28.40 -40.58
#